data_AF-A0AAW1TUU7-F1
#
_entry.id   AF-A0AAW1TUU7-F1
#
_cell.length_a   1.000
_cell.length_b   1.000
_cell.length_c   1.000
_cell.angle_alpha   90.00
_cell.angle_beta   90.00
_cell.angle_gamma   90.00
#
_symmetry.space_group_name_H-M   'P 1'
#
loop_
_entity.id
_entity.type
_entity.pdbx_description
1 polymer ?
#
loop_
_entity_poly.entity_id
_entity_poly.type
_entity_poly.pdbx_seq_one_letter_code
_entity_poly.pdbx_strand_id
1 'polypeptide(L)'
;MHLDYRVKLPDHDFVVAEKHKLIPSIYAGIIVKKDGEGKPEAVTHSGPTYVAIRSGKHSSSNAETHATDIHKLSEISAFENFMKTREGFVKPVFIFTCDGGPDENPRYERVIISAIQHFKDFDLDAVYIATNAPGRSAFNRVERRMAPLSRELTGVVLKHDNFGSHLDSSNKTIDLDLEKRNFESAGTVLSNIWSQLVIDGYPVVAKYIMPTETRLDVEQAKVLKRDAIWYANHVRESQYLLQIVKCEVVSCCGVQRSSLRRLLREEFLPPPVLIKQMSNGYVTTEKDDIEGKFAPLLLQLSLKLSSSSHLKQVPYDSYCPSVEGYLCKRSCGFCGLYFASYKATNQHKQLHKKQHEVPIAKIRPQRIAARRAREILCLDVNDDAIWLDEKDVDTTNVPDVIKLNENEVTAMPVINNLKEWVQSPWTEDD
;
A
#
# COMPACT_ATOMS: atom_id res chain seq x y z
N MET A 1 33.82 3.15 -18.23
CA MET A 1 32.95 4.14 -18.90
C MET A 1 31.61 4.09 -18.17
N HIS A 2 31.44 4.90 -17.13
CA HIS A 2 30.17 5.02 -16.40
C HIS A 2 29.31 6.04 -17.15
N LEU A 3 28.21 5.57 -17.73
CA LEU A 3 27.15 6.43 -18.23
C LEU A 3 26.33 6.84 -17.00
N ASP A 4 26.64 8.01 -16.45
CA ASP A 4 25.73 8.71 -15.56
C ASP A 4 24.50 9.11 -16.39
N TYR A 5 23.42 8.35 -16.23
CA TYR A 5 22.12 8.77 -16.73
C TYR A 5 21.68 9.99 -15.92
N ARG A 6 21.89 11.20 -16.47
CA ARG A 6 21.27 12.45 -16.02
C ARG A 6 19.77 12.50 -16.37
N VAL A 7 19.10 11.36 -16.39
CA VAL A 7 17.66 11.26 -16.55
C VAL A 7 17.11 10.81 -15.21
N LYS A 8 16.68 11.78 -14.39
CA LYS A 8 15.65 11.48 -13.39
C LYS A 8 14.41 11.15 -14.20
N LEU A 9 14.04 9.88 -14.29
CA LEU A 9 12.68 9.55 -14.68
C LEU A 9 11.78 10.21 -13.62
N PRO A 10 10.81 11.05 -13.99
CA PRO A 10 9.74 11.43 -13.08
C PRO A 10 9.16 10.15 -12.48
N ASP A 11 8.65 10.25 -11.25
CA ASP A 11 7.94 9.13 -10.65
C ASP A 11 6.90 8.60 -11.65
N HIS A 12 6.68 7.28 -11.63
CA HIS A 12 5.83 6.57 -12.57
C HIS A 12 4.33 6.93 -12.45
N ASP A 13 4.00 7.78 -11.48
CA ASP A 13 2.72 8.47 -11.38
C ASP A 13 2.38 9.14 -12.72
N PHE A 14 1.14 8.97 -13.16
CA PHE A 14 0.60 9.73 -14.30
C PHE A 14 0.91 11.22 -14.07
N VAL A 15 1.38 11.92 -15.12
CA VAL A 15 1.79 13.33 -15.11
C VAL A 15 1.06 14.09 -14.01
N VAL A 16 1.81 14.48 -12.97
CA VAL A 16 1.26 15.12 -11.77
C VAL A 16 0.92 16.56 -12.12
N ALA A 17 -0.21 16.76 -12.81
CA ALA A 17 -0.79 18.08 -12.95
C ALA A 17 -1.23 18.54 -11.56
N GLU A 18 -0.83 19.75 -11.17
CA GLU A 18 -1.17 20.31 -9.86
C GLU A 18 -2.70 20.46 -9.69
N LYS A 19 -3.44 20.64 -10.80
CA LYS A 19 -4.87 20.96 -10.86
C LYS A 19 -5.53 20.22 -12.05
N HIS A 20 -6.85 20.01 -11.98
CA HIS A 20 -7.67 19.21 -12.94
C HIS A 20 -7.16 17.82 -13.31
N LYS A 21 -6.80 17.01 -12.31
CA LYS A 21 -6.33 15.63 -12.53
C LYS A 21 -7.43 14.57 -12.43
N LEU A 22 -7.34 13.56 -13.29
CA LEU A 22 -7.98 12.26 -13.08
C LEU A 22 -6.97 11.34 -12.38
N ILE A 23 -7.37 10.72 -11.28
CA ILE A 23 -6.56 9.79 -10.49
C ILE A 23 -7.09 8.37 -10.71
N PRO A 24 -6.36 7.51 -11.41
CA PRO A 24 -6.69 6.10 -11.52
C PRO A 24 -6.16 5.32 -10.31
N SER A 25 -7.02 4.51 -9.69
CA SER A 25 -6.64 3.45 -8.75
C SER A 25 -6.68 2.11 -9.50
N ILE A 26 -5.59 1.34 -9.48
CA ILE A 26 -5.42 0.16 -10.34
C ILE A 26 -5.35 -1.11 -9.48
N TYR A 27 -6.18 -2.09 -9.81
CA TYR A 27 -6.27 -3.38 -9.12
C TYR A 27 -6.06 -4.50 -10.11
N ALA A 28 -5.12 -5.41 -9.82
CA ALA A 28 -4.78 -6.51 -10.71
C ALA A 28 -4.96 -7.86 -10.00
N GLY A 29 -5.70 -8.77 -10.63
CA GLY A 29 -5.64 -10.18 -10.29
C GLY A 29 -4.27 -10.75 -10.65
N ILE A 30 -3.69 -11.56 -9.75
CA ILE A 30 -2.45 -12.27 -9.99
C ILE A 30 -2.76 -13.77 -10.09
N ILE A 31 -2.50 -14.35 -11.25
CA ILE A 31 -2.67 -15.79 -11.46
C ILE A 31 -1.49 -16.52 -10.85
N VAL A 32 -1.81 -17.49 -10.01
CA VAL A 32 -0.86 -18.49 -9.54
C VAL A 32 -1.08 -19.76 -10.33
N LYS A 33 -0.04 -20.21 -11.04
CA LYS A 33 -0.08 -21.45 -11.82
C LYS A 33 -0.27 -22.64 -10.90
N LYS A 34 -1.09 -23.59 -11.35
CA LYS A 34 -1.30 -24.87 -10.66
C LYS A 34 0.02 -25.67 -10.64
N ASP A 35 0.25 -26.43 -9.57
CA ASP A 35 1.36 -27.36 -9.41
C ASP A 35 2.75 -26.67 -9.54
N GLY A 36 2.81 -25.41 -9.10
CA GLY A 36 3.96 -24.51 -9.19
C GLY A 36 4.67 -24.26 -7.86
N GLU A 37 4.46 -25.11 -6.87
CA GLU A 37 5.02 -24.95 -5.52
C GLU A 37 6.55 -24.84 -5.56
N GLY A 38 7.09 -23.85 -4.84
CA GLY A 38 8.53 -23.59 -4.79
C GLY A 38 9.12 -22.91 -6.03
N LYS A 39 8.33 -22.67 -7.09
CA LYS A 39 8.77 -22.00 -8.32
C LYS A 39 8.32 -20.54 -8.34
N PRO A 40 9.23 -19.55 -8.23
CA PRO A 40 8.85 -18.13 -8.24
C PRO A 40 8.03 -17.72 -9.47
N GLU A 41 8.29 -18.32 -10.63
CA GLU A 41 7.60 -18.09 -11.90
C GLU A 41 6.16 -18.60 -11.94
N ALA A 42 5.74 -19.38 -10.94
CA ALA A 42 4.35 -19.79 -10.79
C ALA A 42 3.45 -18.61 -10.36
N VAL A 43 4.00 -17.62 -9.64
CA VAL A 43 3.29 -16.37 -9.30
C VAL A 43 3.49 -15.39 -10.45
N THR A 44 2.51 -15.33 -11.35
CA THR A 44 2.62 -14.58 -12.61
C THR A 44 2.50 -13.07 -12.41
N HIS A 45 2.57 -12.34 -13.53
CA HIS A 45 2.15 -10.95 -13.62
C HIS A 45 0.89 -10.81 -14.48
N SER A 46 0.02 -11.82 -14.53
CA SER A 46 -1.14 -11.85 -15.44
C SER A 46 -2.44 -12.06 -14.66
N GLY A 47 -3.54 -11.50 -15.19
CA GLY A 47 -4.88 -11.58 -14.61
C GLY A 47 -5.73 -10.35 -14.97
N PRO A 48 -7.03 -10.36 -14.61
CA PRO A 48 -7.95 -9.27 -14.88
C PRO A 48 -7.50 -8.00 -14.18
N THR A 49 -7.78 -6.86 -14.80
CA THR A 49 -7.41 -5.55 -14.26
C THR A 49 -8.66 -4.70 -14.11
N TYR A 50 -8.82 -4.07 -12.95
CA TYR A 50 -9.85 -3.08 -12.69
C TYR A 50 -9.19 -1.71 -12.49
N VAL A 51 -9.73 -0.68 -13.12
CA VAL A 51 -9.26 0.71 -12.98
C VAL A 51 -10.42 1.60 -12.55
N ALA A 52 -10.31 2.15 -11.34
CA ALA A 52 -11.25 3.13 -10.80
C ALA A 52 -10.71 4.53 -11.06
N ILE A 53 -11.37 5.29 -11.92
CA ILE A 53 -10.94 6.63 -12.35
C ILE A 53 -11.72 7.66 -11.55
N ARG A 54 -11.02 8.55 -10.83
CA ARG A 54 -11.65 9.57 -10.00
C ARG A 54 -11.18 10.97 -10.36
N SER A 55 -12.01 11.98 -10.10
CA SER A 55 -11.52 13.37 -10.10
C SER A 55 -10.67 13.61 -8.85
N GLY A 56 -9.41 14.02 -9.02
CA GLY A 56 -8.54 14.31 -7.89
C GLY A 56 -9.03 15.44 -6.98
N LYS A 57 -9.92 16.32 -7.49
CA LYS A 57 -10.51 17.42 -6.73
C LYS A 57 -11.77 17.00 -5.97
N HIS A 58 -12.62 16.17 -6.57
CA HIS A 58 -13.94 15.85 -6.01
C HIS A 58 -14.01 14.48 -5.35
N SER A 59 -13.10 13.57 -5.66
CA SER A 59 -13.05 12.21 -5.13
C SER A 59 -11.60 11.73 -5.08
N SER A 60 -10.89 12.01 -4.00
CA SER A 60 -9.48 11.60 -3.88
C SER A 60 -9.34 10.10 -3.69
N SER A 61 -8.32 9.50 -4.30
CA SER A 61 -7.87 8.15 -3.94
C SER A 61 -7.30 8.20 -2.53
N ASN A 62 -7.85 7.37 -1.65
CA ASN A 62 -7.44 7.21 -0.26
C ASN A 62 -7.79 5.80 0.24
N ALA A 63 -7.28 5.42 1.42
CA ALA A 63 -7.49 4.09 2.00
C ALA A 63 -8.97 3.63 2.02
N GLU A 64 -9.92 4.53 2.29
CA GLU A 64 -11.36 4.19 2.32
C GLU A 64 -11.89 3.91 0.92
N THR A 65 -11.48 4.69 -0.08
CA THR A 65 -11.87 4.43 -1.48
C THR A 65 -11.26 3.14 -2.02
N HIS A 66 -10.03 2.82 -1.62
CA HIS A 66 -9.42 1.53 -1.94
C HIS A 66 -10.21 0.39 -1.31
N ALA A 67 -10.64 0.53 -0.06
CA ALA A 67 -11.49 -0.46 0.59
C ALA A 67 -12.80 -0.69 -0.17
N THR A 68 -13.48 0.38 -0.56
CA THR A 68 -14.70 0.29 -1.38
C THR A 68 -14.45 -0.40 -2.72
N ASP A 69 -13.35 -0.09 -3.39
CA ASP A 69 -12.99 -0.72 -4.67
C ASP A 69 -12.72 -2.22 -4.53
N ILE A 70 -12.04 -2.65 -3.46
CA ILE A 70 -11.84 -4.07 -3.17
C ILE A 70 -13.17 -4.80 -3.01
N HIS A 71 -14.17 -4.17 -2.37
CA HIS A 71 -15.52 -4.73 -2.30
C HIS A 71 -16.17 -4.82 -3.67
N LYS A 72 -15.97 -3.80 -4.50
CA LYS A 72 -16.49 -3.80 -5.87
C LYS A 72 -15.92 -4.94 -6.71
N LEU A 73 -14.68 -5.37 -6.49
CA LEU A 73 -14.09 -6.51 -7.21
C LEU A 73 -14.93 -7.79 -7.08
N SER A 74 -15.65 -7.97 -5.96
CA SER A 74 -16.54 -9.13 -5.76
C SER A 74 -17.80 -9.12 -6.64
N GLU A 75 -18.11 -7.98 -7.25
CA GLU A 75 -19.26 -7.76 -8.12
C GLU A 75 -18.88 -7.70 -9.61
N ILE A 76 -17.59 -7.63 -9.93
CA ILE A 76 -17.10 -7.56 -11.31
C ILE A 76 -16.92 -8.97 -11.84
N SER A 77 -17.62 -9.30 -12.93
CA SER A 77 -17.58 -10.64 -13.56
C SER A 77 -16.16 -11.07 -13.96
N ALA A 78 -15.32 -10.15 -14.44
CA ALA A 78 -13.92 -10.43 -14.76
C ALA A 78 -13.10 -10.94 -13.56
N PHE A 79 -13.50 -10.60 -12.33
CA PHE A 79 -12.85 -10.99 -11.08
C PHE A 79 -13.55 -12.15 -10.37
N GLU A 80 -14.65 -12.68 -10.89
CA GLU A 80 -15.46 -13.70 -10.22
C GLU A 80 -14.63 -14.92 -9.80
N ASN A 81 -13.86 -15.49 -10.75
CA ASN A 81 -12.99 -16.63 -10.48
C ASN A 81 -11.81 -16.31 -9.55
N PHE A 82 -11.47 -15.03 -9.37
CA PHE A 82 -10.42 -14.58 -8.45
C PHE A 82 -10.97 -14.41 -7.04
N MET A 83 -12.11 -13.75 -6.92
CA MET A 83 -12.72 -13.39 -5.65
C MET A 83 -13.54 -14.51 -5.03
N LYS A 84 -14.14 -15.39 -5.84
CA LYS A 84 -15.10 -16.41 -5.38
C LYS A 84 -14.64 -17.84 -5.68
N THR A 85 -15.11 -18.79 -4.87
CA THR A 85 -15.02 -20.22 -5.13
C THR A 85 -16.06 -20.62 -6.17
N ARG A 86 -16.02 -21.89 -6.63
CA ARG A 86 -17.00 -22.41 -7.60
C ARG A 86 -18.42 -22.40 -7.05
N GLU A 87 -18.55 -22.49 -5.73
CA GLU A 87 -19.81 -22.45 -4.99
C GLU A 87 -20.30 -21.01 -4.75
N GLY A 88 -19.57 -19.99 -5.23
CA GLY A 88 -19.96 -18.58 -5.16
C GLY A 88 -19.55 -17.86 -3.87
N PHE A 89 -18.88 -18.53 -2.93
CA PHE A 89 -18.40 -17.89 -1.70
C PHE A 89 -17.11 -17.11 -1.94
N VAL A 90 -16.90 -15.97 -1.29
CA VAL A 90 -15.63 -15.23 -1.35
C VAL A 90 -14.48 -16.11 -0.86
N LYS A 91 -13.34 -16.16 -1.56
CA LYS A 91 -12.21 -16.99 -1.16
C LYS A 91 -11.69 -16.56 0.22
N PRO A 92 -11.34 -17.51 1.10
CA PRO A 92 -11.08 -17.21 2.50
C PRO A 92 -9.71 -16.57 2.77
N VAL A 93 -8.79 -16.51 1.80
CA VAL A 93 -7.44 -15.97 2.03
C VAL A 93 -7.13 -14.94 0.97
N PHE A 94 -6.86 -13.71 1.41
CA PHE A 94 -6.45 -12.60 0.55
C PHE A 94 -4.97 -12.28 0.76
N ILE A 95 -4.26 -12.09 -0.33
CA ILE A 95 -2.86 -11.65 -0.34
C ILE A 95 -2.76 -10.46 -1.29
N PHE A 96 -2.42 -9.30 -0.74
CA PHE A 96 -2.23 -8.06 -1.47
C PHE A 96 -0.74 -7.72 -1.58
N THR A 97 -0.34 -7.25 -2.75
CA THR A 97 0.93 -6.57 -2.97
C THR A 97 0.61 -5.16 -3.44
N CYS A 98 1.01 -4.16 -2.66
CA CYS A 98 0.72 -2.74 -2.92
C CYS A 98 1.98 -1.97 -3.31
N ASP A 99 1.79 -0.78 -3.86
CA ASP A 99 2.91 0.11 -4.21
C ASP A 99 3.58 0.71 -2.96
N GLY A 100 2.78 0.98 -1.93
CA GLY A 100 3.27 1.40 -0.61
C GLY A 100 3.16 2.88 -0.34
N GLY A 101 2.41 3.61 -1.17
CA GLY A 101 2.00 4.97 -0.90
C GLY A 101 1.18 5.10 0.40
N PRO A 102 0.98 6.32 0.93
CA PRO A 102 0.32 6.58 2.21
C PRO A 102 -1.07 5.95 2.38
N ASP A 103 -1.77 5.75 1.27
CA ASP A 103 -3.13 5.21 1.25
C ASP A 103 -3.21 3.69 1.15
N GLU A 104 -2.07 3.02 0.93
CA GLU A 104 -1.96 1.57 0.77
C GLU A 104 -0.97 0.91 1.73
N ASN A 105 -0.08 1.71 2.35
CA ASN A 105 0.98 1.17 3.18
C ASN A 105 0.41 0.45 4.43
N PRO A 106 0.79 -0.82 4.65
CA PRO A 106 0.20 -1.68 5.68
C PRO A 106 0.39 -1.17 7.12
N ARG A 107 1.37 -0.28 7.35
CA ARG A 107 1.63 0.27 8.69
C ARG A 107 0.62 1.34 9.12
N TYR A 108 -0.16 1.90 8.20
CA TYR A 108 -1.06 3.00 8.52
C TYR A 108 -2.38 2.54 9.09
N GLU A 109 -2.82 3.22 10.15
CA GLU A 109 -4.05 2.92 10.87
C GLU A 109 -5.29 2.85 9.97
N ARG A 110 -5.39 3.73 8.95
CA ARG A 110 -6.51 3.71 8.00
C ARG A 110 -6.51 2.45 7.11
N VAL A 111 -5.33 2.00 6.71
CA VAL A 111 -5.16 0.75 5.93
C VAL A 111 -5.47 -0.45 6.81
N ILE A 112 -5.00 -0.46 8.06
CA ILE A 112 -5.30 -1.52 9.02
C ILE A 112 -6.80 -1.61 9.29
N ILE A 113 -7.50 -0.49 9.49
CA ILE A 113 -8.96 -0.48 9.65
C ILE A 113 -9.65 -1.05 8.41
N SER A 114 -9.22 -0.64 7.21
CA SER A 114 -9.76 -1.17 5.95
C SER A 114 -9.54 -2.68 5.81
N ALA A 115 -8.36 -3.17 6.19
CA ALA A 115 -8.03 -4.59 6.18
C ALA A 115 -8.87 -5.39 7.19
N ILE A 116 -9.11 -4.85 8.40
CA ILE A 116 -10.03 -5.44 9.39
C ILE A 116 -11.45 -5.49 8.82
N GLN A 117 -11.88 -4.46 8.10
CA GLN A 117 -13.19 -4.44 7.45
C GLN A 117 -13.32 -5.57 6.43
N HIS A 118 -12.35 -5.72 5.51
CA HIS A 118 -12.34 -6.84 4.56
C HIS A 118 -12.35 -8.20 5.26
N PHE A 119 -11.56 -8.33 6.33
CA PHE A 119 -11.47 -9.56 7.11
C PHE A 119 -12.83 -9.95 7.69
N LYS A 120 -13.61 -8.99 8.19
CA LYS A 120 -14.94 -9.24 8.74
C LYS A 120 -16.01 -9.43 7.68
N ASP A 121 -16.08 -8.56 6.68
CA ASP A 121 -17.17 -8.57 5.70
C ASP A 121 -17.12 -9.80 4.78
N PHE A 122 -15.94 -10.30 4.47
CA PHE A 122 -15.77 -11.50 3.63
C PHE A 122 -15.59 -12.79 4.43
N ASP A 123 -15.64 -12.73 5.76
CA ASP A 123 -15.35 -13.86 6.65
C ASP A 123 -14.03 -14.55 6.25
N LEU A 124 -12.96 -13.75 6.14
CA LEU A 124 -11.65 -14.23 5.71
C LEU A 124 -10.98 -15.00 6.83
N ASP A 125 -10.32 -16.09 6.47
CA ASP A 125 -9.40 -16.78 7.35
C ASP A 125 -8.11 -15.98 7.52
N ALA A 126 -7.63 -15.33 6.45
CA ALA A 126 -6.44 -14.50 6.53
C ALA A 126 -6.42 -13.39 5.47
N VAL A 127 -5.83 -12.26 5.85
CA VAL A 127 -5.47 -11.14 4.98
C VAL A 127 -4.00 -10.83 5.19
N TYR A 128 -3.24 -10.80 4.10
CA TYR A 128 -1.85 -10.33 4.08
C TYR A 128 -1.76 -9.12 3.16
N ILE A 129 -1.17 -8.03 3.64
CA ILE A 129 -0.91 -6.82 2.84
C ILE A 129 0.58 -6.54 2.90
N ALA A 130 1.26 -6.77 1.79
CA ALA A 130 2.69 -6.52 1.66
C ALA A 130 2.94 -5.33 0.75
N THR A 131 3.94 -4.53 1.09
CA THR A 131 4.50 -3.51 0.21
C THR A 131 5.99 -3.72 0.05
N ASN A 132 6.55 -3.27 -1.07
CA ASN A 132 8.00 -3.26 -1.23
C ASN A 132 8.65 -2.18 -0.36
N ALA A 133 9.90 -2.45 0.05
CA ALA A 133 10.73 -1.43 0.68
C ALA A 133 11.18 -0.38 -0.38
N PRO A 134 11.50 0.86 0.03
CA PRO A 134 12.03 1.88 -0.88
C PRO A 134 13.22 1.38 -1.71
N GLY A 135 13.28 1.80 -2.98
CA GLY A 135 14.34 1.39 -3.91
C GLY A 135 14.14 0.00 -4.55
N ARG A 136 12.98 -0.64 -4.33
CA ARG A 136 12.62 -1.93 -4.93
C ARG A 136 11.51 -1.83 -5.98
N SER A 137 11.24 -0.63 -6.51
CA SER A 137 10.22 -0.36 -7.55
C SER A 137 10.28 -1.30 -8.75
N ALA A 138 11.48 -1.66 -9.23
CA ALA A 138 11.64 -2.64 -10.33
C ALA A 138 11.01 -4.04 -10.08
N PHE A 139 10.77 -4.39 -8.80
CA PHE A 139 10.12 -5.63 -8.37
C PHE A 139 8.65 -5.45 -8.01
N ASN A 140 8.13 -4.22 -8.13
CA ASN A 140 6.74 -3.90 -7.87
C ASN A 140 5.86 -4.48 -8.97
N ARG A 141 4.95 -5.37 -8.56
CA ARG A 141 4.02 -6.03 -9.47
C ARG A 141 2.95 -5.08 -9.97
N VAL A 142 2.62 -4.05 -9.18
CA VAL A 142 1.65 -3.01 -9.54
C VAL A 142 2.23 -2.15 -10.66
N GLU A 143 3.45 -1.66 -10.52
CA GLU A 143 4.13 -0.85 -11.55
C GLU A 143 4.19 -1.56 -12.91
N ARG A 144 4.51 -2.86 -12.91
CA ARG A 144 4.50 -3.66 -14.15
C ARG A 144 3.13 -3.74 -14.81
N ARG A 145 2.04 -3.69 -14.04
CA ARG A 145 0.68 -3.65 -14.58
C ARG A 145 0.33 -2.28 -15.16
N MET A 146 0.91 -1.21 -14.63
CA MET A 146 0.66 0.15 -15.12
C MET A 146 1.25 0.37 -16.52
N ALA A 147 2.38 -0.27 -16.85
CA ALA A 147 3.10 0.01 -18.10
C ALA A 147 2.24 -0.10 -19.39
N PRO A 148 1.45 -1.18 -19.59
CA PRO A 148 0.53 -1.26 -20.73
C PRO A 148 -0.56 -0.20 -20.70
N LEU A 149 -1.09 0.16 -19.52
CA LEU A 149 -2.13 1.19 -19.39
C LEU A 149 -1.59 2.57 -19.78
N SER A 150 -0.37 2.90 -19.36
CA SER A 150 0.30 4.17 -19.68
C SER A 150 0.64 4.27 -21.16
N ARG A 151 1.06 3.17 -21.80
CA ARG A 151 1.36 3.15 -23.25
C ARG A 151 0.16 3.63 -24.08
N GLU A 152 -1.04 3.21 -23.71
CA GLU A 152 -2.28 3.52 -24.43
C GLU A 152 -2.74 4.96 -24.22
N LEU A 153 -2.14 5.69 -23.27
CA LEU A 153 -2.37 7.12 -23.09
C LEU A 153 -1.45 7.99 -23.95
N THR A 154 -0.52 7.39 -24.71
CA THR A 154 0.40 8.16 -25.55
C THR A 154 -0.37 8.97 -26.58
N GLY A 155 -0.27 10.31 -26.50
CA GLY A 155 -0.96 11.23 -27.40
C GLY A 155 -2.46 11.42 -27.11
N VAL A 156 -2.98 10.86 -26.01
CA VAL A 156 -4.37 11.08 -25.59
C VAL A 156 -4.52 12.48 -25.01
N VAL A 157 -5.50 13.23 -25.54
CA VAL A 157 -5.90 14.53 -25.01
C VAL A 157 -7.37 14.48 -24.62
N LEU A 158 -7.65 14.74 -23.36
CA LEU A 158 -9.00 14.77 -22.83
C LEU A 158 -9.49 16.22 -22.77
N LYS A 159 -10.71 16.46 -23.27
CA LYS A 159 -11.33 17.79 -23.17
C LYS A 159 -11.75 18.04 -21.73
N HIS A 160 -11.31 19.16 -21.17
CA HIS A 160 -11.67 19.61 -19.83
C HIS A 160 -13.04 20.33 -19.75
N ASP A 161 -13.65 20.65 -20.89
CA ASP A 161 -14.76 21.59 -21.04
C ASP A 161 -15.82 21.07 -22.04
N ASN A 162 -16.04 19.76 -22.06
CA ASN A 162 -16.98 19.13 -22.99
C ASN A 162 -18.39 19.76 -22.99
N PHE A 163 -18.82 20.32 -21.87
CA PHE A 163 -20.11 21.00 -21.70
C PHE A 163 -20.00 22.53 -21.58
N GLY A 164 -18.85 23.10 -21.95
CA GLY A 164 -18.51 24.51 -21.79
C GLY A 164 -17.51 24.76 -20.66
N SER A 165 -16.91 25.95 -20.69
CA SER A 165 -15.92 26.36 -19.70
C SER A 165 -16.57 26.55 -18.32
N HIS A 166 -15.98 25.90 -17.32
CA HIS A 166 -16.27 26.09 -15.90
C HIS A 166 -15.23 27.00 -15.22
N LEU A 167 -14.37 27.63 -16.03
CA LEU A 167 -13.23 28.44 -15.60
C LEU A 167 -13.42 29.92 -15.97
N ASP A 168 -12.93 30.81 -15.11
CA ASP A 168 -12.79 32.23 -15.42
C ASP A 168 -11.53 32.53 -16.27
N SER A 169 -11.29 33.81 -16.57
CA SER A 169 -10.10 34.28 -17.30
C SER A 169 -8.77 34.02 -16.57
N SER A 170 -8.83 33.70 -15.28
CA SER A 170 -7.68 33.34 -14.45
C SER A 170 -7.58 31.82 -14.24
N ASN A 171 -8.34 31.04 -15.00
CA ASN A 171 -8.41 29.57 -14.94
C ASN A 171 -8.83 29.03 -13.56
N LYS A 172 -9.65 29.79 -12.84
CA LYS A 172 -10.25 29.38 -11.57
C LYS A 172 -11.67 28.87 -11.81
N THR A 173 -12.03 27.80 -11.11
CA THR A 173 -13.38 27.24 -11.16
C THR A 173 -14.43 28.24 -10.68
N ILE A 174 -15.39 28.56 -11.54
CA ILE A 174 -16.57 29.38 -11.24
C ILE A 174 -17.87 28.57 -11.16
N ASP A 175 -17.90 27.37 -11.73
CA ASP A 175 -19.04 26.46 -11.69
C ASP A 175 -18.59 25.03 -11.30
N LEU A 176 -18.84 24.66 -10.04
CA LEU A 176 -18.44 23.36 -9.47
C LEU A 176 -19.24 22.18 -10.04
N ASP A 177 -20.50 22.38 -10.41
CA ASP A 177 -21.33 21.29 -10.91
C ASP A 177 -21.09 21.04 -12.40
N LEU A 178 -20.81 22.10 -13.17
CA LEU A 178 -20.27 21.96 -14.53
C LEU A 178 -18.88 21.32 -14.52
N GLU A 179 -18.01 21.67 -13.57
CA GLU A 179 -16.70 21.03 -13.41
C GLU A 179 -16.82 19.52 -13.18
N LYS A 180 -17.70 19.07 -12.27
CA LYS A 180 -17.96 17.64 -12.04
C LYS A 180 -18.43 16.92 -13.31
N ARG A 181 -19.36 17.50 -14.07
CA ARG A 181 -19.85 16.93 -15.33
C ARG A 181 -18.75 16.84 -16.38
N ASN A 182 -17.89 17.85 -16.46
CA ASN A 182 -16.75 17.84 -17.37
C ASN A 182 -15.72 16.76 -16.98
N PHE A 183 -15.44 16.58 -15.68
CA PHE A 183 -14.62 15.46 -15.21
C PHE A 183 -15.24 14.10 -15.51
N GLU A 184 -16.55 13.95 -15.35
CA GLU A 184 -17.27 12.72 -15.70
C GLU A 184 -17.12 12.40 -17.19
N SER A 185 -17.26 13.41 -18.06
CA SER A 185 -17.04 13.25 -19.49
C SER A 185 -15.61 12.80 -19.81
N ALA A 186 -14.60 13.50 -19.27
CA ALA A 186 -13.20 13.16 -19.49
C ALA A 186 -12.84 11.76 -18.95
N GLY A 187 -13.31 11.45 -17.74
CA GLY A 187 -13.10 10.16 -17.09
C GLY A 187 -13.81 9.01 -17.81
N THR A 188 -14.98 9.26 -18.39
CA THR A 188 -15.71 8.26 -19.20
C THR A 188 -14.95 7.94 -20.49
N VAL A 189 -14.41 8.96 -21.17
CA VAL A 189 -13.54 8.75 -22.35
C VAL A 189 -12.32 7.91 -21.96
N LEU A 190 -11.66 8.25 -20.85
CA LEU A 190 -10.52 7.48 -20.35
C LEU A 190 -10.89 6.03 -20.00
N SER A 191 -12.04 5.81 -19.35
CA SER A 191 -12.52 4.46 -19.06
C SER A 191 -12.82 3.65 -20.33
N ASN A 192 -13.31 4.30 -21.39
CA ASN A 192 -13.58 3.62 -22.65
C ASN A 192 -12.30 3.19 -23.36
N ILE A 193 -11.25 4.02 -23.31
CA ILE A 193 -9.93 3.68 -23.86
C ILE A 193 -9.39 2.43 -23.15
N TRP A 194 -9.32 2.46 -21.82
CA TRP A 194 -8.77 1.33 -21.08
C TRP A 194 -9.65 0.08 -21.12
N SER A 195 -10.97 0.20 -21.18
CA SER A 195 -11.86 -0.97 -21.24
C SER A 195 -11.79 -1.74 -22.57
N GLN A 196 -11.15 -1.19 -23.60
CA GLN A 196 -10.87 -1.89 -24.85
C GLN A 196 -9.60 -2.75 -24.78
N LEU A 197 -8.82 -2.63 -23.70
CA LEU A 197 -7.55 -3.33 -23.56
C LEU A 197 -7.72 -4.76 -23.08
N VAL A 198 -6.84 -5.61 -23.60
CA VAL A 198 -6.62 -6.98 -23.15
C VAL A 198 -5.15 -7.11 -22.80
N ILE A 199 -4.83 -7.36 -21.53
CA ILE A 199 -3.47 -7.50 -21.03
C ILE A 199 -3.25 -8.97 -20.68
N ASP A 200 -2.25 -9.60 -21.30
CA ASP A 200 -1.93 -11.03 -21.12
C ASP A 200 -3.12 -11.98 -21.37
N GLY A 201 -4.05 -11.61 -22.25
CA GLY A 201 -5.28 -12.37 -22.51
C GLY A 201 -6.42 -12.13 -21.51
N TYR A 202 -6.28 -11.18 -20.58
CA TYR A 202 -7.30 -10.81 -19.62
C TYR A 202 -7.89 -9.42 -19.91
N PRO A 203 -9.20 -9.22 -19.74
CA PRO A 203 -9.83 -7.94 -19.98
C PRO A 203 -9.41 -6.90 -18.91
N VAL A 204 -9.35 -5.66 -19.35
CA VAL A 204 -9.31 -4.49 -18.46
C VAL A 204 -10.73 -3.96 -18.30
N VAL A 205 -11.17 -3.75 -17.06
CA VAL A 205 -12.45 -3.11 -16.73
C VAL A 205 -12.12 -1.75 -16.14
N ALA A 206 -12.40 -0.66 -16.85
CA ALA A 206 -12.20 0.68 -16.33
C ALA A 206 -13.53 1.41 -16.14
N LYS A 207 -13.66 2.20 -15.07
CA LYS A 207 -14.87 2.98 -14.80
C LYS A 207 -14.51 4.33 -14.20
N TYR A 208 -15.21 5.37 -14.66
CA TYR A 208 -15.26 6.62 -13.92
C TYR A 208 -16.14 6.45 -12.68
N ILE A 209 -15.62 6.88 -11.53
CA ILE A 209 -16.31 6.82 -10.25
C ILE A 209 -16.78 8.22 -9.93
N MET A 210 -18.09 8.39 -9.95
CA MET A 210 -18.72 9.62 -9.50
C MET A 210 -18.39 9.87 -8.02
N PRO A 211 -18.19 11.14 -7.61
CA PRO A 211 -18.12 11.51 -6.21
C PRO A 211 -19.45 11.20 -5.50
N THR A 212 -19.60 9.97 -5.00
CA THR A 212 -20.75 9.57 -4.18
C THR A 212 -20.34 9.49 -2.71
N GLU A 213 -21.27 9.78 -1.80
CA GLU A 213 -21.05 9.66 -0.36
C GLU A 213 -21.00 8.21 0.13
N THR A 214 -21.27 7.22 -0.73
CA THR A 214 -21.34 5.81 -0.37
C THR A 214 -19.95 5.27 0.00
N ARG A 215 -19.64 5.34 1.28
CA ARG A 215 -18.46 4.75 1.91
C ARG A 215 -18.85 3.46 2.62
N LEU A 216 -17.91 2.53 2.74
CA LEU A 216 -18.08 1.38 3.62
C LEU A 216 -18.26 1.87 5.07
N ASP A 217 -19.19 1.25 5.78
CA ASP A 217 -19.29 1.42 7.23
C ASP A 217 -18.12 0.68 7.89
N VAL A 218 -17.25 1.43 8.56
CA VAL A 218 -16.04 0.94 9.20
C VAL A 218 -16.10 1.00 10.72
N GLU A 219 -17.27 1.26 11.32
CA GLU A 219 -17.38 1.40 12.77
C GLU A 219 -17.03 0.11 13.51
N GLN A 220 -17.45 -1.05 12.99
CA GLN A 220 -17.05 -2.34 13.55
C GLN A 220 -15.54 -2.54 13.49
N ALA A 221 -14.90 -2.24 12.35
CA ALA A 221 -13.45 -2.34 12.21
C ALA A 221 -12.70 -1.39 13.15
N LYS A 222 -13.19 -0.17 13.35
CA LYS A 222 -12.63 0.78 14.33
C LYS A 222 -12.75 0.27 15.77
N VAL A 223 -13.88 -0.35 16.13
CA VAL A 223 -14.04 -0.97 17.45
C VAL A 223 -13.03 -2.09 17.66
N LEU A 224 -12.88 -3.00 16.69
CA LEU A 224 -11.91 -4.09 16.75
C LEU A 224 -10.46 -3.60 16.76
N LYS A 225 -10.15 -2.52 16.03
CA LYS A 225 -8.83 -1.87 16.05
C LYS A 225 -8.46 -1.34 17.44
N ARG A 226 -9.46 -0.90 18.22
CA ARG A 226 -9.30 -0.40 19.59
C ARG A 226 -9.36 -1.51 20.64
N ASP A 227 -9.95 -2.65 20.32
CA ASP A 227 -9.90 -3.84 21.18
C ASP A 227 -8.49 -4.43 21.18
N ALA A 228 -7.72 -4.07 22.19
CA ALA A 228 -6.33 -4.44 22.28
C ALA A 228 -6.11 -5.96 22.49
N ILE A 229 -7.10 -6.70 23.01
CA ILE A 229 -7.02 -8.17 23.14
C ILE A 229 -7.25 -8.81 21.77
N TRP A 230 -8.34 -8.43 21.09
CA TRP A 230 -8.61 -8.92 19.74
C TRP A 230 -7.44 -8.59 18.81
N TYR A 231 -6.99 -7.33 18.84
CA TYR A 231 -5.88 -6.88 18.01
C TYR A 231 -4.59 -7.67 18.24
N ALA A 232 -4.21 -7.92 19.51
CA ALA A 232 -3.02 -8.71 19.83
C ALA A 232 -3.13 -10.18 19.40
N ASN A 233 -4.35 -10.75 19.35
CA ASN A 233 -4.57 -12.12 18.93
C ASN A 233 -4.62 -12.27 17.40
N HIS A 234 -5.14 -11.27 16.70
CA HIS A 234 -5.46 -11.37 15.28
C HIS A 234 -4.50 -10.65 14.35
N VAL A 235 -3.77 -9.64 14.83
CA VAL A 235 -2.98 -8.75 13.97
C VAL A 235 -1.48 -8.89 14.25
N ARG A 236 -0.68 -8.98 13.18
CA ARG A 236 0.77 -8.79 13.21
C ARG A 236 1.14 -7.68 12.26
N GLU A 237 1.81 -6.67 12.81
CA GLU A 237 2.28 -5.52 12.06
C GLU A 237 3.79 -5.60 11.85
N SER A 238 4.22 -5.16 10.68
CA SER A 238 5.60 -4.89 10.33
C SER A 238 5.66 -3.60 9.51
N GLN A 239 6.87 -3.07 9.33
CA GLN A 239 7.13 -1.91 8.49
C GLN A 239 6.59 -2.07 7.07
N TYR A 240 6.55 -3.30 6.54
CA TYR A 240 6.18 -3.58 5.15
C TYR A 240 5.16 -4.72 4.99
N LEU A 241 4.66 -5.30 6.09
CA LEU A 241 3.67 -6.37 6.06
C LEU A 241 2.62 -6.17 7.17
N LEU A 242 1.35 -6.29 6.80
CA LEU A 242 0.24 -6.48 7.73
C LEU A 242 -0.30 -7.89 7.56
N GLN A 243 -0.56 -8.57 8.67
CA GLN A 243 -1.20 -9.88 8.69
C GLN A 243 -2.38 -9.83 9.64
N ILE A 244 -3.56 -10.25 9.17
CA ILE A 244 -4.77 -10.42 9.98
C ILE A 244 -5.26 -11.84 9.76
N VAL A 245 -5.39 -12.64 10.82
CA VAL A 245 -5.71 -14.08 10.70
C VAL A 245 -6.78 -14.51 11.70
N LYS A 246 -7.51 -15.58 11.41
CA LYS A 246 -8.49 -16.15 12.35
C LYS A 246 -7.77 -16.85 13.51
N CYS A 247 -8.36 -16.77 14.69
CA CYS A 247 -7.90 -17.55 15.84
C CYS A 247 -8.67 -18.86 15.92
N GLU A 248 -8.24 -19.76 16.82
CA GLU A 248 -8.88 -21.08 16.98
C GLU A 248 -10.22 -21.01 17.71
N VAL A 249 -10.51 -19.87 18.32
CA VAL A 249 -11.72 -19.67 19.10
C VAL A 249 -12.90 -19.45 18.15
N VAL A 250 -13.71 -20.49 17.97
CA VAL A 250 -14.89 -20.48 17.08
C VAL A 250 -15.87 -19.37 17.45
N SER A 251 -16.06 -19.07 18.74
CA SER A 251 -16.92 -17.95 19.17
C SER A 251 -16.37 -16.57 18.79
N CYS A 252 -15.07 -16.46 18.46
CA CYS A 252 -14.45 -15.22 18.03
C CYS A 252 -14.46 -15.07 16.49
N CYS A 253 -14.15 -16.15 15.76
CA CYS A 253 -13.84 -16.10 14.34
C CYS A 253 -14.65 -17.06 13.45
N GLY A 254 -15.55 -17.85 14.03
CA GLY A 254 -16.25 -18.90 13.30
C GLY A 254 -15.33 -20.04 12.89
N VAL A 255 -15.80 -20.84 11.93
CA VAL A 255 -15.08 -22.00 11.41
C VAL A 255 -14.10 -21.55 10.33
N GLN A 256 -12.93 -22.18 10.32
CA GLN A 256 -11.91 -22.00 9.29
C GLN A 256 -12.40 -22.57 7.94
N ARG A 257 -12.22 -21.82 6.87
CA ARG A 257 -12.70 -22.18 5.52
C ARG A 257 -11.58 -22.67 4.58
N SER A 258 -10.32 -22.52 4.99
CA SER A 258 -9.12 -22.86 4.24
C SER A 258 -8.27 -23.88 4.98
N SER A 259 -7.34 -24.51 4.25
CA SER A 259 -6.33 -25.40 4.82
C SER A 259 -5.07 -24.65 5.30
N LEU A 260 -5.12 -23.32 5.44
CA LEU A 260 -3.95 -22.49 5.73
C LEU A 260 -3.23 -22.94 7.01
N ARG A 261 -3.97 -23.31 8.05
CA ARG A 261 -3.42 -23.85 9.31
C ARG A 261 -2.60 -25.12 9.18
N ARG A 262 -2.86 -25.92 8.13
CA ARG A 262 -2.06 -27.14 7.88
C ARG A 262 -0.63 -26.77 7.49
N LEU A 263 -0.43 -25.58 6.93
CA LEU A 263 0.87 -25.05 6.55
C LEU A 263 1.44 -24.13 7.64
N LEU A 264 0.66 -23.13 8.07
CA LEU A 264 1.02 -22.14 9.07
C LEU A 264 0.27 -22.46 10.37
N ARG A 265 0.92 -23.17 11.31
CA ARG A 265 0.26 -23.60 12.56
C ARG A 265 -0.38 -22.44 13.34
N GLU A 266 0.24 -21.27 13.32
CA GLU A 266 -0.25 -20.05 13.97
C GLU A 266 -0.92 -19.07 12.97
N GLU A 267 -1.13 -19.50 11.73
CA GLU A 267 -1.61 -18.72 10.56
C GLU A 267 -0.77 -17.51 10.16
N PHE A 268 0.05 -16.97 11.05
CA PHE A 268 1.00 -15.92 10.73
C PHE A 268 2.18 -16.49 9.96
N LEU A 269 2.62 -15.75 8.94
CA LEU A 269 3.92 -15.92 8.33
C LEU A 269 5.00 -15.67 9.39
N PRO A 270 5.98 -16.57 9.53
CA PRO A 270 7.08 -16.35 10.46
C PRO A 270 7.99 -15.22 9.94
N PRO A 271 8.69 -14.49 10.84
CA PRO A 271 9.74 -13.56 10.45
C PRO A 271 10.74 -14.20 9.47
N PRO A 272 11.18 -13.49 8.42
CA PRO A 272 12.21 -14.01 7.52
C PRO A 272 13.48 -14.37 8.30
N VAL A 273 14.19 -15.40 7.88
CA VAL A 273 15.44 -15.86 8.49
C VAL A 273 16.52 -16.02 7.42
N LEU A 274 17.72 -15.50 7.69
CA LEU A 274 18.91 -15.79 6.87
C LEU A 274 19.49 -17.13 7.28
N ILE A 275 19.82 -17.95 6.28
CA ILE A 275 20.46 -19.25 6.45
C ILE A 275 21.68 -19.39 5.58
N LYS A 276 22.60 -20.24 6.04
CA LYS A 276 23.78 -20.68 5.32
C LYS A 276 23.92 -22.19 5.43
N GLN A 277 24.36 -22.82 4.36
CA GLN A 277 24.65 -24.25 4.35
C GLN A 277 26.07 -24.49 4.88
N MET A 278 26.17 -25.31 5.91
CA MET A 278 27.42 -25.76 6.53
C MET A 278 27.54 -27.28 6.37
N SER A 279 28.70 -27.84 6.73
CA SER A 279 28.95 -29.29 6.66
C SER A 279 27.98 -30.12 7.52
N ASN A 280 27.40 -29.53 8.56
CA ASN A 280 26.43 -30.14 9.46
C ASN A 280 24.96 -29.76 9.16
N GLY A 281 24.68 -29.09 8.04
CA GLY A 281 23.32 -28.69 7.63
C GLY A 281 23.12 -27.18 7.52
N TYR A 282 21.87 -26.74 7.52
CA TYR A 282 21.55 -25.31 7.48
C TYR A 282 21.63 -24.69 8.88
N VAL A 283 22.34 -23.58 8.99
CA VAL A 283 22.41 -22.75 10.20
C VAL A 283 21.84 -21.37 9.92
N THR A 284 21.25 -20.75 10.93
CA THR A 284 20.80 -19.35 10.85
C THR A 284 21.99 -18.41 11.00
N THR A 285 21.97 -17.30 10.27
CA THR A 285 23.07 -16.32 10.27
C THR A 285 22.60 -14.93 10.64
N GLU A 286 23.55 -14.09 11.03
CA GLU A 286 23.34 -12.67 11.28
C GLU A 286 23.12 -11.91 9.97
N LYS A 287 22.58 -10.68 10.09
CA LYS A 287 22.23 -9.81 8.96
C LYS A 287 23.42 -9.46 8.04
N ASP A 288 24.63 -9.42 8.58
CA ASP A 288 25.84 -8.98 7.87
C ASP A 288 26.60 -10.15 7.21
N ASP A 289 26.07 -11.38 7.27
CA ASP A 289 26.67 -12.53 6.60
C ASP A 289 26.44 -12.46 5.08
N ILE A 290 27.51 -12.19 4.34
CA ILE A 290 27.54 -12.06 2.87
C ILE A 290 27.09 -13.34 2.17
N GLU A 291 27.28 -14.51 2.80
CA GLU A 291 26.86 -15.80 2.24
C GLU A 291 25.45 -16.21 2.68
N GLY A 292 24.84 -15.45 3.58
CA GLY A 292 23.48 -15.66 4.07
C GLY A 292 22.43 -15.48 2.98
N LYS A 293 21.47 -16.41 2.90
CA LYS A 293 20.32 -16.33 1.99
C LYS A 293 19.03 -16.49 2.77
N PHE A 294 17.99 -15.74 2.40
CA PHE A 294 16.68 -15.91 3.04
C PHE A 294 16.14 -17.31 2.79
N ALA A 295 15.75 -17.98 3.88
CA ALA A 295 15.18 -19.32 3.83
C ALA A 295 13.84 -19.28 3.06
N PRO A 296 13.62 -20.19 2.10
CA PRO A 296 12.28 -20.42 1.56
C PRO A 296 11.31 -20.80 2.69
N LEU A 297 10.07 -20.30 2.65
CA LEU A 297 9.09 -20.49 3.72
C LEU A 297 8.94 -21.96 4.15
N LEU A 298 8.81 -22.88 3.20
CA LEU A 298 8.66 -24.31 3.51
C LEU A 298 9.87 -24.89 4.21
N LEU A 299 11.08 -24.45 3.85
CA LEU A 299 12.32 -24.88 4.50
C LEU A 299 12.39 -24.34 5.93
N GLN A 300 12.05 -23.06 6.11
CA GLN A 300 11.97 -22.43 7.43
C GLN A 300 11.00 -23.17 8.35
N LEU A 301 9.80 -23.48 7.87
CA LEU A 301 8.78 -24.19 8.64
C LEU A 301 9.22 -25.63 8.95
N SER A 302 9.81 -26.33 7.99
CA SER A 302 10.22 -27.74 8.15
C SER A 302 11.37 -27.90 9.15
N LEU A 303 12.33 -26.98 9.12
CA LEU A 303 13.49 -27.00 10.01
C LEU A 303 13.26 -26.23 11.31
N LYS A 304 12.08 -25.61 11.48
CA LYS A 304 11.75 -24.73 12.62
C LYS A 304 12.83 -23.66 12.84
N LEU A 305 13.29 -23.06 11.75
CA LEU A 305 14.34 -22.04 11.79
C LEU A 305 13.79 -20.75 12.38
N SER A 306 14.50 -20.23 13.37
CA SER A 306 14.25 -18.93 13.99
C SER A 306 15.58 -18.21 14.15
N SER A 307 15.62 -16.91 13.86
CA SER A 307 16.83 -16.13 14.13
C SER A 307 17.09 -16.03 15.64
N SER A 308 18.36 -15.84 15.98
CA SER A 308 18.75 -15.50 17.35
C SER A 308 18.24 -14.09 17.67
N SER A 309 17.49 -13.94 18.75
CA SER A 309 17.06 -12.63 19.23
C SER A 309 17.23 -12.55 20.75
N HIS A 310 17.69 -11.39 21.23
CA HIS A 310 17.66 -11.05 22.65
C HIS A 310 16.25 -10.76 23.15
N LEU A 311 15.27 -10.64 22.24
CA LEU A 311 13.88 -10.41 22.54
C LEU A 311 13.13 -11.74 22.67
N LYS A 312 12.02 -11.72 23.41
CA LYS A 312 11.18 -12.91 23.64
C LYS A 312 10.63 -13.53 22.34
N GLN A 313 10.49 -12.72 21.30
CA GLN A 313 10.12 -13.14 19.95
C GLN A 313 10.99 -12.37 18.96
N VAL A 314 11.30 -12.98 17.82
CA VAL A 314 12.02 -12.35 16.73
C VAL A 314 11.13 -11.26 16.11
N PRO A 315 11.54 -9.98 16.09
CA PRO A 315 10.86 -8.95 15.34
C PRO A 315 10.78 -9.31 13.86
N TYR A 316 9.62 -9.10 13.23
CA TYR A 316 9.45 -9.42 11.81
C TYR A 316 10.44 -8.65 10.91
N ASP A 317 10.77 -7.41 11.31
CA ASP A 317 11.67 -6.52 10.57
C ASP A 317 13.14 -6.64 11.01
N SER A 318 13.56 -7.73 11.66
CA SER A 318 14.93 -7.93 12.13
C SER A 318 16.02 -7.75 11.06
N TYR A 319 15.69 -8.02 9.80
CA TYR A 319 16.60 -7.87 8.67
C TYR A 319 16.33 -6.60 7.84
N CYS A 320 15.67 -5.60 8.44
CA CYS A 320 15.34 -4.34 7.78
C CYS A 320 16.22 -3.19 8.33
N PRO A 321 17.22 -2.72 7.56
CA PRO A 321 18.15 -1.69 8.04
C PRO A 321 17.46 -0.39 8.47
N SER A 322 16.41 0.02 7.76
CA SER A 322 15.71 1.29 8.01
C SER A 322 14.99 1.36 9.36
N VAL A 323 14.79 0.23 10.05
CA VAL A 323 14.08 0.18 11.35
C VAL A 323 14.89 -0.48 12.45
N GLU A 324 16.16 -0.82 12.20
CA GLU A 324 17.01 -1.56 13.13
C GLU A 324 17.12 -0.87 14.50
N GLY A 325 17.39 0.43 14.52
CA GLY A 325 17.48 1.23 15.75
C GLY A 325 16.17 1.32 16.55
N TYR A 326 15.05 0.85 15.99
CA TYR A 326 13.73 0.89 16.61
C TYR A 326 13.19 -0.49 17.02
N LEU A 327 13.84 -1.60 16.67
CA LEU A 327 13.33 -2.96 16.90
C LEU A 327 12.97 -3.20 18.37
N CYS A 328 13.85 -2.85 19.30
CA CYS A 328 13.61 -2.98 20.74
C CYS A 328 12.45 -2.08 21.22
N LYS A 329 12.35 -0.85 20.70
CA LYS A 329 11.29 0.10 21.08
C LYS A 329 9.92 -0.33 20.55
N ARG A 330 9.89 -0.98 19.39
CA ARG A 330 8.73 -1.52 18.69
C ARG A 330 8.31 -2.92 19.17
N SER A 331 9.04 -3.48 20.14
CA SER A 331 8.73 -4.76 20.74
C SER A 331 8.18 -4.59 22.16
N CYS A 332 7.17 -5.38 22.50
CA CYS A 332 6.65 -5.43 23.86
C CYS A 332 7.60 -6.23 24.77
N GLY A 333 8.21 -5.58 25.77
CA GLY A 333 9.07 -6.29 26.73
C GLY A 333 8.36 -7.35 27.58
N PHE A 334 7.03 -7.29 27.69
CA PHE A 334 6.24 -8.26 28.48
C PHE A 334 5.96 -9.55 27.71
N CYS A 335 5.40 -9.47 26.50
CA CYS A 335 4.99 -10.64 25.71
C CYS A 335 5.83 -10.90 24.45
N GLY A 336 6.71 -9.98 24.05
CA GLY A 336 7.51 -10.08 22.83
C GLY A 336 6.84 -9.60 21.55
N LEU A 337 5.53 -9.28 21.58
CA LEU A 337 4.80 -8.86 20.38
C LEU A 337 5.40 -7.60 19.75
N TYR A 338 5.62 -7.66 18.44
CA TYR A 338 6.21 -6.60 17.62
C TYR A 338 5.15 -5.77 16.89
N PHE A 339 5.41 -4.48 16.72
CA PHE A 339 4.52 -3.53 16.02
C PHE A 339 5.28 -2.66 15.03
N ALA A 340 4.60 -2.16 14.00
CA ALA A 340 5.20 -1.24 13.03
C ALA A 340 5.48 0.17 13.60
N SER A 341 4.94 0.50 14.78
CA SER A 341 5.14 1.82 15.40
C SER A 341 5.34 1.76 16.92
N TYR A 342 6.04 2.77 17.43
CA TYR A 342 6.22 2.97 18.88
C TYR A 342 4.87 3.27 19.58
N LYS A 343 3.99 4.02 18.91
CA LYS A 343 2.64 4.32 19.39
C LYS A 343 1.83 3.04 19.64
N ALA A 344 1.76 2.15 18.65
CA ALA A 344 1.05 0.88 18.77
C ALA A 344 1.64 0.01 19.88
N THR A 345 2.97 -0.02 19.99
CA THR A 345 3.65 -0.76 21.07
C THR A 345 3.26 -0.22 22.46
N ASN A 346 3.19 1.09 22.64
CA ASN A 346 2.80 1.69 23.91
C ASN A 346 1.33 1.46 24.24
N GLN A 347 0.43 1.56 23.26
CA GLN A 347 -0.97 1.19 23.42
C GLN A 347 -1.10 -0.26 23.87
N HIS A 348 -0.37 -1.18 23.24
CA HIS A 348 -0.36 -2.58 23.65
C HIS A 348 0.21 -2.80 25.06
N LYS A 349 1.28 -2.08 25.44
CA LYS A 349 1.85 -2.18 26.80
C LYS A 349 0.85 -1.82 27.90
N GLN A 350 -0.18 -1.03 27.61
CA GLN A 350 -1.26 -0.74 28.56
C GLN A 350 -2.09 -1.98 28.92
N LEU A 351 -2.10 -3.03 28.08
CA LEU A 351 -2.71 -4.32 28.45
C LEU A 351 -1.98 -5.03 29.58
N HIS A 352 -0.65 -4.89 29.62
CA HIS A 352 0.21 -5.56 30.62
C HIS A 352 0.29 -4.78 31.93
N LYS A 353 0.07 -3.46 31.87
CA LYS A 353 0.08 -2.58 33.03
C LYS A 353 -1.35 -2.26 33.43
N LYS A 354 -1.82 -2.77 34.56
CA LYS A 354 -2.98 -2.14 35.23
C LYS A 354 -2.59 -0.70 35.59
N GLN A 355 -3.01 0.24 34.75
CA GLN A 355 -2.82 1.70 34.81
C GLN A 355 -1.37 2.19 34.93
N HIS A 356 -0.94 2.96 33.92
CA HIS A 356 -0.25 4.25 34.05
C HIS A 356 -0.01 4.76 32.62
N GLU A 357 -0.70 5.84 32.25
CA GLU A 357 -0.40 6.58 31.03
C GLU A 357 1.02 7.13 31.11
N VAL A 358 1.93 6.56 30.31
CA VAL A 358 3.19 7.23 30.00
C VAL A 358 2.90 8.07 28.75
N PRO A 359 3.15 9.40 28.77
CA PRO A 359 2.92 10.24 27.61
C PRO A 359 3.68 9.71 26.40
N ILE A 360 3.00 9.64 25.25
CA ILE A 360 3.62 9.29 23.97
C ILE A 360 4.54 10.46 23.59
N ALA A 361 5.84 10.34 23.87
CA ALA A 361 6.82 11.28 23.35
C ALA A 361 6.91 11.10 21.82
N LYS A 362 6.68 12.18 21.07
CA LYS A 362 6.93 12.23 19.63
C LYS A 362 8.41 11.98 19.34
N ILE A 363 8.71 11.36 18.20
CA ILE A 363 10.08 11.11 17.76
C ILE A 363 10.68 12.45 17.32
N ARG A 364 11.82 12.86 17.87
CA ARG A 364 12.50 14.11 17.46
C ARG A 364 13.68 13.80 16.53
N PRO A 365 13.57 14.08 15.21
CA PRO A 365 14.65 13.85 14.26
C PRO A 365 15.73 14.95 14.34
N GLN A 366 16.92 14.70 13.80
CA GLN A 366 17.95 15.73 13.65
C GLN A 366 17.66 16.68 12.49
N ARG A 367 17.16 16.14 11.36
CA ARG A 367 16.79 16.90 10.17
C ARG A 367 15.61 16.23 9.46
N ILE A 368 14.76 17.04 8.83
CA ILE A 368 13.76 16.56 7.88
C ILE A 368 14.35 16.73 6.49
N ALA A 369 14.58 15.60 5.80
CA ALA A 369 15.21 15.57 4.49
C ALA A 369 14.22 15.72 3.34
N ALA A 370 12.97 15.28 3.55
CA ALA A 370 11.90 15.36 2.57
C ALA A 370 10.54 15.21 3.26
N ARG A 371 9.49 15.68 2.59
CA ARG A 371 8.09 15.51 3.00
C ARG A 371 7.32 14.97 1.81
N ARG A 372 6.42 14.00 2.03
CA ARG A 372 5.46 13.53 1.01
C ARG A 372 4.14 13.16 1.67
N ALA A 373 3.06 13.82 1.27
CA ALA A 373 1.74 13.65 1.88
C ALA A 373 1.79 13.71 3.43
N ARG A 374 1.52 12.59 4.13
CA ARG A 374 1.55 12.48 5.61
C ARG A 374 2.84 11.85 6.14
N GLU A 375 3.84 11.71 5.30
CA GLU A 375 5.14 11.17 5.67
C GLU A 375 6.20 12.27 5.68
N ILE A 376 7.11 12.17 6.64
CA ILE A 376 8.33 12.96 6.66
C ILE A 376 9.54 12.02 6.72
N LEU A 377 10.52 12.30 5.87
CA LEU A 377 11.79 11.59 5.85
C LEU A 377 12.67 12.20 6.92
N CYS A 378 12.79 11.50 8.02
CA CYS A 378 13.64 11.87 9.14
C CYS A 378 15.03 11.30 8.95
N LEU A 379 16.04 12.12 9.20
CA LEU A 379 17.42 11.67 9.39
C LEU A 379 17.73 11.62 10.88
N ASP A 380 18.33 10.52 11.31
CA ASP A 380 18.84 10.36 12.66
C ASP A 380 20.30 10.84 12.79
N VAL A 381 20.91 10.57 13.94
CA VAL A 381 22.28 11.02 14.28
C VAL A 381 23.35 10.35 13.40
N ASN A 382 23.02 9.26 12.73
CA ASN A 382 23.90 8.50 11.84
C ASN A 382 23.64 8.81 10.36
N ASP A 383 22.83 9.83 10.05
CA ASP A 383 22.28 10.10 8.70
C ASP A 383 21.43 8.94 8.12
N ASP A 384 20.90 8.06 8.97
CA ASP A 384 19.98 7.02 8.53
C ASP A 384 18.60 7.62 8.23
N ALA A 385 18.10 7.37 7.02
CA ALA A 385 16.86 7.95 6.51
C ALA A 385 15.67 7.04 6.75
N ILE A 386 14.70 7.50 7.54
CA ILE A 386 13.45 6.76 7.82
C ILE A 386 12.22 7.62 7.54
N TRP A 387 11.28 7.07 6.77
CA TRP A 387 9.96 7.68 6.60
C TRP A 387 9.11 7.42 7.84
N LEU A 388 8.66 8.48 8.49
CA LEU A 388 7.77 8.45 9.66
C LEU A 388 6.47 9.20 9.34
N ASP A 389 5.38 8.83 10.01
CA ASP A 389 4.14 9.60 9.95
C ASP A 389 4.37 10.97 10.60
N GLU A 390 3.93 12.04 9.95
CA GLU A 390 4.08 13.42 10.44
C GLU A 390 3.52 13.58 11.87
N LYS A 391 2.44 12.85 12.21
CA LYS A 391 1.83 12.95 13.55
C LYS A 391 2.72 12.38 14.67
N ASP A 392 3.62 11.46 14.33
CA ASP A 392 4.48 10.74 15.26
C ASP A 392 5.82 11.45 15.46
N VAL A 393 6.06 12.56 14.75
CA VAL A 393 7.31 13.32 14.79
C VAL A 393 7.14 14.70 15.40
N ASP A 394 8.07 15.09 16.27
CA ASP A 394 8.21 16.45 16.75
C ASP A 394 9.02 17.26 15.74
N THR A 395 8.34 18.12 14.99
CA THR A 395 8.93 19.00 13.98
C THR A 395 9.41 20.33 14.58
N THR A 396 9.27 20.53 15.89
CA THR A 396 9.57 21.82 16.54
C THR A 396 11.07 22.10 16.52
N ASN A 397 11.47 23.22 15.90
CA ASN A 397 12.86 23.67 15.79
C ASN A 397 13.80 22.63 15.15
N VAL A 398 13.30 21.79 14.24
CA VAL A 398 14.10 20.87 13.43
C VAL A 398 14.37 21.53 12.06
N PRO A 399 15.61 21.53 11.54
CA PRO A 399 15.89 21.97 10.18
C PRO A 399 15.04 21.20 9.17
N ASP A 400 14.24 21.92 8.38
CA ASP A 400 13.20 21.39 7.49
C ASP A 400 13.31 22.00 6.08
N VAL A 401 12.87 21.24 5.08
CA VAL A 401 12.74 21.73 3.71
C VAL A 401 11.48 22.60 3.65
N ILE A 402 11.61 23.84 3.16
CA ILE A 402 10.52 24.83 3.13
C ILE A 402 9.32 24.24 2.37
N LYS A 403 8.13 24.23 3.00
CA LYS A 403 6.87 23.97 2.31
C LYS A 403 6.68 25.03 1.23
N LEU A 404 6.66 24.62 -0.04
CA LEU A 404 5.90 25.38 -1.04
C LEU A 404 4.44 25.37 -0.57
N ASN A 405 3.86 26.55 -0.36
CA ASN A 405 2.48 26.69 0.06
C ASN A 405 1.56 26.08 -1.00
N GLU A 406 0.79 25.05 -0.64
CA GLU A 406 -0.29 24.48 -1.49
C GLU A 406 -1.46 25.47 -1.73
N ASN A 407 -1.36 26.71 -1.27
CA ASN A 407 -2.44 27.72 -1.28
C ASN A 407 -2.20 28.93 -2.20
N GLU A 408 -1.11 28.99 -2.96
CA GLU A 408 -0.99 30.01 -4.01
C GLU A 408 -1.67 29.51 -5.30
N VAL A 409 -2.86 30.05 -5.57
CA VAL A 409 -3.65 29.73 -6.76
C VAL A 409 -3.04 30.43 -7.97
N THR A 410 -1.99 29.85 -8.54
CA THR A 410 -1.49 30.17 -9.88
C THR A 410 -2.47 29.64 -10.95
N ALA A 411 -2.67 30.42 -12.01
CA ALA A 411 -3.54 30.08 -13.14
C ALA A 411 -2.95 28.88 -13.92
N MET A 412 -3.80 27.96 -14.37
CA MET A 412 -3.37 26.83 -15.20
C MET A 412 -3.10 27.25 -16.64
N PRO A 413 -2.10 26.69 -17.33
CA PRO A 413 -1.99 26.82 -18.77
C PRO A 413 -3.02 25.93 -19.46
N VAL A 414 -4.02 26.53 -20.11
CA VAL A 414 -4.96 25.83 -20.99
C VAL A 414 -4.31 25.69 -22.36
N ILE A 415 -4.29 24.47 -22.92
CA ILE A 415 -3.78 24.22 -24.27
C ILE A 415 -4.82 24.71 -25.28
N ASN A 416 -4.67 25.95 -25.72
CA ASN A 416 -5.56 26.56 -26.72
C ASN A 416 -5.25 26.09 -28.15
N ASN A 417 -4.01 25.70 -28.44
CA ASN A 417 -3.58 25.23 -29.77
C ASN A 417 -2.67 23.99 -29.63
N LEU A 418 -3.16 22.85 -30.10
CA LEU A 418 -2.45 21.57 -30.04
C LEU A 418 -1.16 21.58 -30.88
N LYS A 419 -1.15 22.28 -32.01
CA LYS A 419 -0.01 22.30 -32.93
C LYS A 419 1.19 23.05 -32.34
N GLU A 420 0.92 24.11 -31.59
CA GLU A 420 1.95 24.89 -30.89
C GLU A 420 2.49 24.13 -29.68
N TRP A 421 1.62 23.48 -28.91
CA TRP A 421 2.03 22.71 -27.72
C TRP A 421 2.95 21.53 -28.07
N VAL A 422 2.66 20.79 -29.14
CA VAL A 422 3.49 19.65 -29.58
C VAL A 422 4.89 20.10 -30.05
N GLN A 423 5.06 21.36 -30.47
CA GLN A 423 6.35 21.89 -30.89
C GLN A 423 7.29 22.20 -29.72
N SER A 424 6.75 22.46 -28.52
CA SER A 424 7.54 22.69 -27.31
C SER A 424 6.77 22.19 -26.07
N PRO A 425 6.74 20.87 -25.84
CA PRO A 425 5.91 20.26 -24.79
C PRO A 425 6.47 20.44 -23.37
N TRP A 426 7.68 20.99 -23.24
CA TRP A 426 8.37 21.18 -21.97
C TRP A 426 8.19 22.63 -21.51
N THR A 427 7.60 22.81 -20.33
CA THR A 427 7.69 24.07 -19.59
C THR A 427 9.08 24.14 -18.97
N GLU A 428 9.80 25.25 -19.18
CA GLU A 428 11.01 25.53 -18.40
C GLU A 428 10.57 25.65 -16.94
N ASP A 429 11.07 24.77 -16.07
CA ASP A 429 10.85 24.87 -14.62
C ASP A 429 11.60 26.10 -14.10
N ASP A 430 10.89 27.06 -13.51
CA ASP A 430 11.45 28.16 -12.69
C ASP A 430 11.75 27.68 -11.25
#